data_AF-A0A1G5ABT1-F1
#
_entry.id   AF-A0A1G5ABT1-F1
#
_cell.length_a   1.000
_cell.length_b   1.000
_cell.length_c   1.000
_cell.angle_alpha   90.00
_cell.angle_beta   90.00
_cell.angle_gamma   90.00
#
_symmetry.space_group_name_H-M   'P 1'
#
loop_
_entity.id
_entity.type
_entity.pdbx_description
1 polymer ?
#
loop_
_entity_poly.entity_id
_entity_poly.type
_entity_poly.pdbx_seq_one_letter_code
_entity_poly.pdbx_strand_id
1 'polypeptide(L)'
;MIPMPNRKTLVVLTVACMVGGFSSAAVAQQQGPGTQQPGGQQQGPAGQGAPGQQPAPPAQTAPAPKDVSDADLEKFAAAYGELRRIQEEHAGDLGQAGNEEKARKIQQEMQTKMADAIEAQGLSLQEYKEIFDAVRQDQELTQKVTEMVEE
;
A
#
# COMPACT_ATOMS: atom_id res chain seq x y z
N MET A 1 -33.32 -23.82 4.28
CA MET A 1 -32.39 -23.69 3.12
C MET A 1 -32.29 -22.21 2.79
N ILE A 2 -31.27 -21.55 3.34
CA ILE A 2 -31.04 -20.11 3.23
C ILE A 2 -29.73 -19.96 2.44
N PRO A 3 -29.72 -19.33 1.26
CA PRO A 3 -28.50 -19.18 0.47
C PRO A 3 -27.55 -18.16 1.12
N MET A 4 -26.28 -18.54 1.27
CA MET A 4 -25.21 -17.65 1.71
C MET A 4 -24.73 -16.77 0.55
N PRO A 5 -24.62 -15.44 0.73
CA PRO A 5 -23.94 -14.58 -0.24
C PRO A 5 -22.41 -14.62 -0.06
N ASN A 6 -21.72 -14.66 -1.21
CA ASN A 6 -20.26 -14.67 -1.40
C ASN A 6 -19.55 -13.53 -0.65
N ARG A 7 -18.58 -13.88 0.21
CA ARG A 7 -17.69 -12.93 0.89
C ARG A 7 -16.62 -12.40 -0.07
N LYS A 8 -16.97 -11.38 -0.85
CA LYS A 8 -15.98 -10.37 -1.27
C LYS A 8 -15.80 -9.43 -0.07
N THR A 9 -14.82 -9.74 0.78
CA THR A 9 -14.48 -8.97 1.97
C THR A 9 -13.88 -7.62 1.55
N LEU A 10 -14.76 -6.68 1.19
CA LEU A 10 -14.43 -5.28 1.02
C LEU A 10 -14.21 -4.69 2.43
N VAL A 11 -12.95 -4.67 2.89
CA VAL A 11 -12.55 -3.92 4.08
C VAL A 11 -12.61 -2.44 3.71
N VAL A 12 -13.79 -1.84 3.87
CA VAL A 12 -13.94 -0.38 3.87
C VAL A 12 -13.47 0.10 5.24
N LEU A 13 -12.19 0.47 5.31
CA LEU A 13 -11.62 1.15 6.47
C LEU A 13 -12.07 2.63 6.43
N THR A 14 -13.30 2.89 6.85
CA THR A 14 -13.82 4.25 7.04
C THR A 14 -13.21 4.85 8.30
N VAL A 15 -12.09 5.56 8.15
CA VAL A 15 -11.63 6.50 9.19
C VAL A 15 -12.51 7.74 9.12
N ALA A 16 -13.49 7.81 10.02
CA ALA A 16 -14.31 8.98 10.26
C ALA A 16 -13.45 10.08 10.90
N CYS A 17 -12.89 10.97 10.08
CA CYS A 17 -12.32 12.24 10.54
C CYS A 17 -13.46 13.20 10.94
N MET A 18 -13.95 13.08 12.18
CA MET A 18 -14.82 14.07 12.81
C MET A 18 -14.00 15.30 13.22
N VAL A 19 -13.59 16.10 12.24
CA VAL A 19 -12.97 17.42 12.49
C VAL A 19 -14.07 18.38 12.92
N GLY A 20 -14.27 18.49 14.23
CA GLY A 20 -15.07 19.54 14.84
C GLY A 20 -14.38 20.89 14.68
N GLY A 21 -14.86 21.71 13.75
CA GLY A 21 -14.51 23.12 13.62
C GLY A 21 -15.78 23.95 13.52
N PHE A 22 -16.27 24.47 14.64
CA PHE A 22 -17.29 25.52 14.66
C PHE A 22 -16.70 26.75 15.35
N SER A 23 -16.23 27.70 14.55
CA SER A 23 -16.05 29.08 14.96
C SER A 23 -16.83 29.96 14.00
N SER A 24 -17.98 30.46 14.46
CA SER A 24 -18.48 31.77 14.06
C SER A 24 -19.42 32.29 15.15
N ALA A 25 -19.05 33.45 15.66
CA ALA A 25 -19.75 34.22 16.66
C ALA A 25 -21.07 34.76 16.11
N ALA A 26 -22.13 34.78 16.92
CA ALA A 26 -23.06 35.92 17.05
C ALA A 26 -24.20 35.60 18.03
N VAL A 27 -24.51 36.61 18.86
CA VAL A 27 -25.80 36.94 19.50
C VAL A 27 -26.24 36.23 20.80
N ALA A 28 -25.85 36.86 21.91
CA ALA A 28 -26.66 37.40 23.01
C ALA A 28 -27.72 36.56 23.77
N GLN A 29 -27.75 36.84 25.10
CA GLN A 29 -28.73 36.51 26.16
C GLN A 29 -28.65 35.08 26.75
N GLN A 30 -28.56 34.84 28.07
CA GLN A 30 -28.95 35.64 29.23
C GLN A 30 -28.28 35.11 30.53
N GLN A 31 -28.32 35.95 31.57
CA GLN A 31 -27.52 36.01 32.80
C GLN A 31 -27.89 35.00 33.91
N GLY A 32 -26.91 34.69 34.78
CA GLY A 32 -27.09 34.20 36.15
C GLY A 32 -25.96 34.75 37.06
N PRO A 33 -26.24 35.21 38.30
CA PRO A 33 -25.24 35.89 39.15
C PRO A 33 -24.63 34.98 40.23
N GLY A 34 -23.37 35.25 40.57
CA GLY A 34 -22.64 34.70 41.73
C GLY A 34 -21.83 33.45 41.36
N THR A 35 -20.51 33.37 41.53
CA THR A 35 -19.59 34.00 42.49
C THR A 35 -18.20 34.09 41.86
N GLN A 36 -17.55 35.23 42.05
CA GLN A 36 -16.14 35.47 41.71
C GLN A 36 -15.27 34.85 42.81
N GLN A 37 -14.24 34.08 42.44
CA GLN A 37 -13.06 33.92 43.29
C GLN A 37 -11.77 33.95 42.44
N PRO A 38 -10.75 34.74 42.83
CA PRO A 38 -9.52 34.95 42.06
C PRO A 38 -8.37 34.06 42.56
N GLY A 39 -7.37 33.87 41.69
CA GLY A 39 -6.01 33.51 42.10
C GLY A 39 -5.67 32.03 42.12
N GLY A 40 -4.94 31.59 41.09
CA GLY A 40 -4.33 30.26 41.03
C GLY A 40 -3.56 30.08 39.75
N GLN A 41 -2.27 30.45 39.77
CA GLN A 41 -1.32 30.04 38.75
C GLN A 41 -1.28 28.51 38.72
N GLN A 42 -1.48 27.88 37.57
CA GLN A 42 -1.03 26.51 37.37
C GLN A 42 -0.42 26.36 35.98
N GLN A 43 0.90 26.36 36.00
CA GLN A 43 1.81 25.95 34.94
C GLN A 43 1.67 24.43 34.70
N GLY A 44 1.82 24.03 33.44
CA GLY A 44 1.85 22.64 32.96
C GLY A 44 0.57 22.27 32.20
N PRO A 45 0.67 21.67 31.01
CA PRO A 45 1.16 20.30 30.97
C PRO A 45 2.23 20.02 29.92
N ALA A 46 3.03 19.01 30.26
CA ALA A 46 3.93 18.24 29.44
C ALA A 46 3.44 18.09 27.99
N GLY A 47 4.30 18.50 27.06
CA GLY A 47 4.20 18.12 25.65
C GLY A 47 4.27 16.61 25.55
N GLN A 48 3.10 16.01 25.34
CA GLN A 48 2.90 14.61 25.05
C GLN A 48 3.63 14.27 23.74
N GLY A 49 4.44 13.21 23.79
CA GLY A 49 5.13 12.67 22.63
C GLY A 49 4.15 12.33 21.52
N ALA A 50 4.36 12.91 20.34
CA ALA A 50 3.70 12.51 19.12
C ALA A 50 4.16 11.09 18.75
N PRO A 51 3.26 10.20 18.28
CA PRO A 51 3.64 8.87 17.82
C PRO A 51 4.57 8.98 16.61
N GLY A 52 5.62 8.18 16.64
CA GLY A 52 6.66 8.13 15.62
C GLY A 52 6.07 8.07 14.21
N GLN A 53 6.28 9.15 13.46
CA GLN A 53 6.25 9.11 12.02
C GLN A 53 7.41 8.21 11.60
N GLN A 54 7.11 6.94 11.41
CA GLN A 54 7.99 6.02 10.72
C GLN A 54 8.29 6.64 9.35
N PRO A 55 9.54 6.96 9.01
CA PRO A 55 9.86 7.50 7.70
C PRO A 55 9.35 6.52 6.66
N ALA A 56 8.41 6.95 5.82
CA ALA A 56 8.15 6.24 4.57
C ALA A 56 9.49 6.19 3.82
N PRO A 57 9.90 5.03 3.26
CA PRO A 57 11.09 4.99 2.43
C PRO A 57 10.96 6.06 1.34
N PRO A 58 12.05 6.77 0.99
CA PRO A 58 12.00 7.84 0.00
C PRO A 58 11.32 7.29 -1.26
N ALA A 59 10.24 7.93 -1.67
CA ALA A 59 9.66 7.71 -2.98
C ALA A 59 10.75 8.08 -3.99
N GLN A 60 11.46 7.08 -4.49
CA GLN A 60 12.37 7.26 -5.60
C GLN A 60 11.49 7.73 -6.75
N THR A 61 11.68 9.00 -7.14
CA THR A 61 11.02 9.62 -8.27
C THR A 61 11.28 8.72 -9.48
N ALA A 62 10.27 7.97 -9.90
CA ALA A 62 10.39 7.13 -11.08
C ALA A 62 10.71 8.05 -12.27
N PRO A 63 11.64 7.66 -13.16
CA PRO A 63 11.91 8.40 -14.39
C PRO A 63 10.62 8.64 -15.17
N ALA A 64 10.58 9.74 -15.94
CA ALA A 64 9.50 10.02 -16.88
C ALA A 64 9.17 8.77 -17.72
N PRO A 65 7.90 8.53 -18.08
CA PRO A 65 7.48 7.30 -18.75
C PRO A 65 8.37 7.07 -19.96
N LYS A 66 9.17 5.99 -19.91
CA LYS A 66 9.79 5.45 -21.11
C LYS A 66 8.65 4.97 -22.00
N ASP A 67 8.68 5.29 -23.28
CA ASP A 67 7.85 4.61 -24.27
C ASP A 67 8.13 3.12 -24.13
N VAL A 68 7.19 2.38 -23.53
CA VAL A 68 7.35 0.94 -23.30
C VAL A 68 7.18 0.25 -24.65
N SER A 69 8.23 -0.43 -25.11
CA SER A 69 8.18 -1.15 -26.39
C SER A 69 7.41 -2.46 -26.25
N ASP A 70 6.78 -2.94 -27.34
CA ASP A 70 6.06 -4.22 -27.33
C ASP A 70 7.00 -5.38 -26.94
N ALA A 71 8.27 -5.36 -27.35
CA ALA A 71 9.27 -6.35 -26.97
C ALA A 71 9.58 -6.34 -25.46
N ASP A 72 9.50 -5.18 -24.81
CA ASP A 72 9.67 -5.09 -23.36
C ASP A 72 8.40 -5.52 -22.62
N LEU A 73 7.21 -5.28 -23.19
CA LEU A 73 5.94 -5.82 -22.70
C LEU A 73 5.92 -7.36 -22.76
N GLU A 74 6.44 -7.96 -23.84
CA GLU A 74 6.54 -9.43 -23.97
C GLU A 74 7.43 -10.03 -22.88
N LYS A 75 8.64 -9.48 -22.67
CA LYS A 75 9.53 -9.92 -21.58
C LYS A 75 8.88 -9.72 -20.22
N PHE A 76 8.17 -8.59 -20.05
CA PHE A 76 7.46 -8.29 -18.82
C PHE A 76 6.33 -9.29 -18.56
N ALA A 77 5.53 -9.63 -19.57
CA ALA A 77 4.47 -10.62 -19.48
C ALA A 77 5.02 -12.00 -19.11
N ALA A 78 6.12 -12.43 -19.75
CA ALA A 78 6.82 -13.66 -19.42
C ALA A 78 7.33 -13.66 -17.96
N ALA A 79 8.00 -12.58 -17.54
CA ALA A 79 8.50 -12.43 -16.17
C ALA A 79 7.34 -12.42 -15.16
N TYR A 80 6.24 -11.73 -15.47
CA TYR A 80 5.05 -11.66 -14.63
C TYR A 80 4.43 -13.05 -14.40
N GLY A 81 4.36 -13.87 -15.47
CA GLY A 81 3.91 -15.26 -15.38
C GLY A 81 4.78 -16.12 -14.46
N GLU A 82 6.10 -16.02 -14.58
CA GLU A 82 7.05 -16.73 -13.70
C GLU A 82 6.95 -16.25 -12.25
N LEU A 83 6.87 -14.93 -12.03
CA LEU A 83 6.69 -14.35 -10.70
C LEU A 83 5.42 -14.85 -10.03
N ARG A 84 4.33 -14.99 -10.79
CA ARG A 84 3.08 -15.54 -10.29
C ARG A 84 3.24 -17.00 -9.87
N ARG A 85 3.93 -17.83 -10.66
CA ARG A 85 4.24 -19.23 -10.30
C ARG A 85 5.05 -19.31 -9.01
N ILE A 86 6.10 -18.49 -8.89
CA ILE A 86 6.95 -18.43 -7.68
C ILE A 86 6.11 -18.03 -6.46
N GLN A 87 5.23 -17.03 -6.58
CA GLN A 87 4.34 -16.62 -5.49
C GLN A 87 3.39 -17.74 -5.08
N GLU A 88 2.78 -18.43 -6.03
CA GLU A 88 1.84 -19.52 -5.75
C GLU A 88 2.53 -20.70 -5.06
N GLU A 89 3.73 -21.08 -5.51
CA GLU A 89 4.57 -22.11 -4.87
C GLU A 89 4.88 -21.74 -3.41
N HIS A 90 5.42 -20.54 -3.19
CA HIS A 90 5.93 -20.15 -1.86
C HIS A 90 4.81 -19.69 -0.92
N ALA A 91 3.63 -19.30 -1.42
CA ALA A 91 2.45 -19.07 -0.59
C ALA A 91 2.02 -20.35 0.12
N GLY A 92 2.14 -21.51 -0.55
CA GLY A 92 1.95 -22.82 0.07
C GLY A 92 2.96 -23.07 1.19
N ASP A 93 4.25 -22.84 0.91
CA ASP A 93 5.32 -23.00 1.88
C ASP A 93 5.17 -22.06 3.09
N LEU A 94 4.75 -20.81 2.86
CA LEU A 94 4.46 -19.85 3.93
C LEU A 94 3.28 -20.28 4.79
N GLY A 95 2.24 -20.85 4.20
CA GLY A 95 1.12 -21.44 4.94
C GLY A 95 1.54 -22.62 5.82
N GLN A 96 2.60 -23.33 5.43
CA GLN A 96 3.19 -24.44 6.17
C GLN A 96 4.35 -24.02 7.10
N ALA A 97 4.77 -22.75 7.03
CA ALA A 97 5.85 -22.22 7.84
C ALA A 97 5.40 -22.12 9.30
N GLY A 98 5.62 -23.18 10.07
CA GLY A 98 5.18 -23.28 11.47
C GLY A 98 5.85 -22.31 12.45
N ASN A 99 6.71 -21.39 11.99
CA ASN A 99 7.28 -20.31 12.79
C ASN A 99 7.78 -19.14 11.91
N GLU A 100 8.03 -18.01 12.57
CA GLU A 100 8.47 -16.76 11.93
C GLU A 100 9.85 -16.87 11.25
N GLU A 101 10.76 -17.67 11.80
CA GLU A 101 12.10 -17.85 11.22
C GLU A 101 12.04 -18.55 9.86
N LYS A 102 11.26 -19.63 9.76
CA LYS A 102 11.01 -20.33 8.50
C LYS A 102 10.29 -19.43 7.50
N ALA A 103 9.28 -18.68 7.96
CA ALA A 103 8.57 -17.74 7.11
C ALA A 103 9.50 -16.67 6.54
N ARG A 104 10.40 -16.10 7.35
CA ARG A 104 11.43 -15.15 6.89
C ARG A 104 12.35 -15.76 5.84
N LYS A 105 12.81 -17.00 6.05
CA LYS A 105 13.68 -17.69 5.10
C LYS A 105 12.98 -17.92 3.76
N ILE A 106 11.73 -18.36 3.78
CA ILE A 106 10.91 -18.54 2.57
C ILE A 106 10.70 -17.19 1.86
N GLN A 107 10.44 -16.11 2.59
CA GLN A 107 10.32 -14.77 2.01
C GLN A 107 11.61 -14.26 1.36
N GLN A 108 12.78 -14.56 1.94
CA GLN A 108 14.07 -14.21 1.35
C GLN A 108 14.33 -15.01 0.07
N GLU A 109 14.11 -16.32 0.11
CA GLU A 109 14.24 -17.20 -1.06
C GLU A 109 13.32 -16.76 -2.20
N MET A 110 12.08 -16.39 -1.87
CA MET A 110 11.12 -15.85 -2.84
C MET A 110 11.63 -14.56 -3.48
N GLN A 111 12.15 -13.60 -2.71
CA GLN A 111 12.71 -12.35 -3.26
C GLN A 111 13.87 -12.61 -4.22
N THR A 112 14.76 -13.53 -3.89
CA THR A 112 15.86 -13.93 -4.78
C THR A 112 15.33 -14.57 -6.07
N LYS A 113 14.44 -15.57 -5.96
CA LYS A 113 13.86 -16.24 -7.14
C LYS A 113 13.11 -15.27 -8.05
N MET A 114 12.39 -14.29 -7.48
CA MET A 114 11.71 -13.27 -8.26
C MET A 114 12.68 -12.38 -9.03
N ALA A 115 13.78 -11.94 -8.40
CA ALA A 115 14.80 -11.15 -9.08
C ALA A 115 15.45 -11.95 -10.21
N ASP A 116 15.84 -13.20 -9.93
CA ASP A 116 16.44 -14.10 -10.93
C ASP A 116 15.49 -14.36 -12.11
N ALA A 117 14.19 -14.53 -11.85
CA ALA A 117 13.19 -14.74 -12.90
C ALA A 117 13.03 -13.50 -13.80
N ILE A 118 13.10 -12.30 -13.25
CA ILE A 118 13.08 -11.05 -14.03
C ILE A 118 14.34 -10.96 -14.90
N GLU A 119 15.51 -11.20 -14.30
CA GLU A 119 16.80 -11.15 -15.00
C GLU A 119 16.91 -12.21 -16.10
N ALA A 120 16.33 -13.39 -15.89
CA ALA A 120 16.27 -14.46 -16.89
C ALA A 120 15.50 -14.08 -18.15
N GLN A 121 14.54 -13.16 -18.06
CA GLN A 121 13.81 -12.61 -19.22
C GLN A 121 14.56 -11.45 -19.89
N GLY A 122 15.77 -11.11 -19.43
CA GLY A 122 16.57 -10.02 -19.97
C GLY A 122 16.08 -8.63 -19.53
N LEU A 123 15.36 -8.56 -18.41
CA LEU A 123 14.97 -7.31 -17.76
C LEU A 123 15.77 -7.14 -16.47
N SER A 124 16.17 -5.93 -16.12
CA SER A 124 16.58 -5.63 -14.75
C SER A 124 15.37 -5.46 -13.84
N LEU A 125 15.56 -5.61 -12.53
CA LEU A 125 14.53 -5.34 -11.53
C LEU A 125 13.96 -3.91 -11.64
N GLN A 126 14.82 -2.95 -11.98
CA GLN A 126 14.42 -1.55 -12.18
C GLN A 126 13.54 -1.40 -13.43
N GLU A 127 13.92 -1.98 -14.56
CA GLU A 127 13.13 -1.94 -15.79
C GLU A 127 11.78 -2.63 -15.63
N TYR A 128 11.75 -3.81 -14.99
CA TYR A 128 10.50 -4.49 -14.67
C TYR A 128 9.57 -3.61 -13.83
N LYS A 129 10.10 -2.92 -12.81
CA LYS A 129 9.31 -2.01 -11.98
C LYS A 129 8.79 -0.81 -12.77
N GLU A 130 9.61 -0.23 -13.64
CA GLU A 130 9.19 0.90 -14.48
C GLU A 130 8.08 0.50 -15.45
N ILE A 131 8.21 -0.65 -16.09
CA ILE A 131 7.18 -1.21 -16.96
C ILE A 131 5.92 -1.52 -16.15
N PHE A 132 6.05 -2.14 -14.97
CA PHE A 132 4.93 -2.41 -14.07
C PHE A 132 4.16 -1.13 -13.69
N ASP A 133 4.89 -0.07 -13.33
CA ASP A 133 4.30 1.22 -12.97
C ASP A 133 3.62 1.88 -14.18
N ALA A 134 4.21 1.78 -15.38
CA ALA A 134 3.62 2.28 -16.63
C ALA A 134 2.35 1.51 -17.01
N VAL A 135 2.41 0.18 -17.00
CA VAL A 135 1.26 -0.71 -17.28
C VAL A 135 0.09 -0.40 -16.36
N ARG A 136 0.32 -0.15 -15.07
CA ARG A 136 -0.77 0.20 -14.12
C ARG A 136 -1.36 1.59 -14.32
N GLN A 137 -0.64 2.50 -14.95
CA GLN A 137 -1.07 3.87 -15.20
C GLN A 137 -1.76 4.02 -16.57
N ASP A 138 -1.42 3.17 -17.52
CA ASP A 138 -1.93 3.21 -18.89
C ASP A 138 -2.87 2.01 -19.16
N GLN A 139 -4.13 2.33 -19.49
CA GLN A 139 -5.14 1.31 -19.76
C GLN A 139 -4.84 0.51 -21.03
N GLU A 140 -4.24 1.12 -22.05
CA GLU A 140 -3.89 0.43 -23.30
C GLU A 140 -2.76 -0.58 -23.04
N LEU A 141 -1.74 -0.18 -22.28
CA LEU A 141 -0.66 -1.09 -21.87
C LEU A 141 -1.19 -2.23 -21.00
N THR A 142 -2.12 -1.95 -20.07
CA THR A 142 -2.79 -3.01 -19.30
C THR A 142 -3.47 -4.03 -20.19
N GLN A 143 -4.21 -3.58 -21.21
CA GLN A 143 -4.92 -4.48 -22.14
C GLN A 143 -3.92 -5.34 -22.92
N LYS A 144 -2.88 -4.73 -23.49
CA LYS A 144 -1.84 -5.44 -24.23
C LYS A 144 -1.15 -6.53 -23.40
N VAL A 145 -0.73 -6.20 -22.18
CA VAL A 145 -0.08 -7.19 -21.30
C VAL A 145 -1.04 -8.32 -20.93
N THR A 146 -2.31 -8.00 -20.68
CA THR A 146 -3.32 -9.02 -20.36
C THR A 146 -3.46 -10.00 -21.52
N GLU A 147 -3.55 -9.51 -22.76
CA GLU A 147 -3.58 -10.36 -23.96
C GLU A 147 -2.31 -11.23 -24.08
N MET A 148 -1.12 -10.65 -23.87
CA MET A 148 0.15 -11.39 -23.92
C MET A 148 0.29 -12.49 -22.84
N VAL A 149 -0.35 -12.30 -21.67
CA VAL A 149 -0.32 -13.29 -20.57
C VAL A 149 -1.40 -14.37 -20.75
N GLU A 150 -2.47 -14.09 -21.49
CA GLU A 150 -3.57 -15.02 -21.74
C GLU A 150 -3.39 -15.90 -22.99
N GLU A 151 -2.41 -15.62 -23.86
CA GLU A 151 -1.98 -16.51 -24.96
C GLU A 151 -1.22 -17.76 -24.49
#